data_AF-A0A955Y7U8-F1
#
_entry.id   AF-A0A955Y7U8-F1
#
_cell.length_a   1.000
_cell.length_b   1.000
_cell.length_c   1.000
_cell.angle_alpha   90.00
_cell.angle_beta   90.00
_cell.angle_gamma   90.00
#
_symmetry.space_group_name_H-M   'P 1'
#
loop_
_entity.id
_entity.type
_entity.pdbx_description
1 polymer ?
#
loop_
_entity_poly.entity_id
_entity_poly.type
_entity_poly.pdbx_seq_one_letter_code
_entity_poly.pdbx_strand_id
1 'polypeptide(L)'
;MLEPIAESVWIADGPIVSFYGFPYPTRMAVVRLGADRWCWSPVELTEALADEVRALGSVRWLVSPNKIHHLFLPGWLAAFPDATAWAPPGLASR
;
A
#
# COMPACT_ATOMS: atom_id res chain seq x y z
N MET A 1 -11.83 0.68 2.17
CA MET A 1 -12.05 0.74 3.62
C MET A 1 -11.04 -0.18 4.28
N LEU A 2 -10.49 0.25 5.40
CA LEU A 2 -9.46 -0.43 6.15
C LEU A 2 -10.08 -1.30 7.24
N GLU A 3 -9.78 -2.60 7.19
CA GLU A 3 -10.37 -3.62 8.05
C GLU A 3 -9.33 -4.18 9.02
N PRO A 4 -9.57 -4.15 10.34
CA PRO A 4 -8.66 -4.76 11.31
C PRO A 4 -8.75 -6.29 11.25
N ILE A 5 -7.59 -6.94 11.19
CA ILE A 5 -7.49 -8.42 11.27
C ILE A 5 -6.68 -8.89 12.49
N ALA A 6 -5.97 -7.98 13.15
CA ALA A 6 -5.29 -8.16 14.43
C ALA A 6 -5.08 -6.81 15.12
N GLU A 7 -4.56 -6.79 16.35
CA GLU A 7 -4.34 -5.58 17.17
C GLU A 7 -3.48 -4.49 16.50
N SER A 8 -2.70 -4.83 15.48
CA SER A 8 -1.76 -3.92 14.81
C SER A 8 -1.65 -4.17 13.32
N VAL A 9 -2.64 -4.88 12.75
CA VAL A 9 -2.63 -5.29 11.35
C VAL A 9 -4.00 -5.04 10.76
N TRP A 10 -4.02 -4.32 9.66
CA TRP A 10 -5.21 -4.01 8.88
C TRP A 10 -5.01 -4.40 7.43
N ILE A 11 -6.10 -4.64 6.72
CA ILE A 11 -6.12 -4.87 5.27
C ILE A 11 -7.09 -3.92 4.60
N ALA A 12 -6.86 -3.63 3.32
CA ALA A 12 -7.85 -2.98 2.47
C ALA A 12 -7.84 -3.65 1.10
N ASP A 13 -9.03 -3.95 0.61
CA ASP A 13 -9.23 -4.42 -0.76
C ASP A 13 -9.18 -3.25 -1.73
N GLY A 14 -8.55 -3.50 -2.88
CA GLY A 14 -8.48 -2.58 -3.99
C GLY A 14 -9.31 -3.06 -5.18
N PRO A 15 -9.24 -2.35 -6.31
CA PRO A 15 -9.91 -2.76 -7.53
C PRO A 15 -9.33 -4.09 -8.06
N ILE A 16 -10.14 -4.79 -8.86
CA ILE A 16 -9.66 -5.88 -9.72
C ILE A 16 -8.88 -5.23 -10.86
N VAL A 17 -7.63 -5.65 -11.05
CA VAL A 17 -6.79 -5.23 -12.18
C VAL A 17 -6.72 -6.33 -13.23
N SER A 18 -6.48 -5.96 -14.50
CA SER A 18 -6.21 -6.94 -15.55
C SER A 18 -4.73 -7.35 -15.51
N PHE A 19 -4.46 -8.63 -15.30
CA PHE A 19 -3.11 -9.19 -15.37
C PHE A 19 -3.07 -10.28 -16.44
N TYR A 20 -2.42 -10.00 -17.56
CA TYR A 20 -2.42 -10.86 -18.75
C TYR A 20 -3.84 -11.26 -19.22
N GLY A 21 -4.81 -10.36 -19.10
CA GLY A 21 -6.20 -10.59 -19.50
C GLY A 21 -7.06 -11.31 -18.45
N PHE A 22 -6.49 -11.68 -17.30
CA PHE A 22 -7.24 -12.28 -16.20
C PHE A 22 -7.59 -11.26 -15.11
N PRO A 23 -8.79 -11.36 -14.51
CA PRO A 23 -9.16 -10.54 -13.37
C PRO A 23 -8.31 -10.93 -12.15
N TYR A 24 -7.55 -9.97 -11.63
CA TYR A 24 -6.68 -10.15 -10.47
C TYR A 24 -7.10 -9.22 -9.34
N PRO A 25 -7.71 -9.73 -8.25
CA PRO A 25 -8.08 -8.91 -7.11
C PRO A 25 -6.83 -8.39 -6.39
N THR A 26 -6.89 -7.16 -5.89
CA THR A 26 -5.77 -6.54 -5.18
C THR A 26 -6.11 -6.34 -3.71
N ARG A 27 -5.10 -6.48 -2.85
CA ARG A 27 -5.20 -6.25 -1.41
C ARG A 27 -3.90 -5.66 -0.90
N MET A 28 -4.03 -4.71 0.01
CA MET A 28 -2.91 -4.17 0.78
C MET A 28 -3.01 -4.59 2.24
N ALA A 29 -1.90 -4.46 2.95
CA ALA A 29 -1.86 -4.52 4.40
C ALA A 29 -1.20 -3.26 4.99
N VAL A 30 -1.70 -2.83 6.14
CA VAL A 30 -1.08 -1.80 6.97
C VAL A 30 -0.68 -2.44 8.29
N VAL A 31 0.57 -2.23 8.71
CA VAL A 31 1.10 -2.77 9.97
C VAL A 31 1.65 -1.62 10.81
N ARG A 32 1.35 -1.64 12.11
CA ARG A 32 1.97 -0.72 13.08
C ARG A 32 3.35 -1.24 13.49
N LEU A 33 4.36 -0.39 13.34
CA LEU A 33 5.74 -0.62 13.79
C LEU A 33 6.15 0.51 14.73
N GLY A 34 6.08 0.26 16.04
CA GLY A 34 6.25 1.33 17.04
C GLY A 34 5.19 2.42 16.87
N ALA A 35 5.63 3.67 16.69
CA ALA A 35 4.74 4.79 16.40
C ALA A 35 4.28 4.86 14.94
N ASP A 36 5.03 4.25 14.01
CA ASP A 36 4.89 4.44 12.57
C ASP A 36 4.04 3.35 11.90
N ARG A 37 3.63 3.61 10.65
CA ARG A 37 2.89 2.69 9.79
C ARG A 37 3.74 2.25 8.60
N TRP A 38 3.66 0.96 8.33
CA TRP A 38 4.21 0.33 7.15
C TRP A 38 3.05 -0.16 6.28
N CYS A 39 2.97 0.33 5.04
CA CYS A 39 2.00 -0.12 4.04
C CYS A 39 2.66 -1.09 3.07
N TRP A 40 2.13 -2.30 2.99
CA TRP A 40 2.59 -3.36 2.12
C TRP A 40 1.59 -3.58 1.00
N SER A 41 2.10 -3.77 -0.22
CA SER A 41 1.28 -3.99 -1.42
C SER A 41 0.19 -2.92 -1.63
N PRO A 42 0.54 -1.61 -1.69
CA PRO A 42 -0.46 -0.55 -1.73
C PRO A 42 -1.44 -0.71 -2.91
N VAL A 43 -2.74 -0.61 -2.62
CA VAL A 43 -3.83 -0.62 -3.62
C VAL A 43 -4.11 0.79 -4.14
N GLU A 44 -5.09 0.96 -5.04
CA GLU A 44 -5.51 2.28 -5.50
C GLU A 44 -5.83 3.19 -4.30
N LEU A 45 -5.19 4.36 -4.27
CA LEU A 45 -5.38 5.31 -3.18
C LEU A 45 -6.60 6.18 -3.46
N THR A 46 -7.61 6.04 -2.63
CA THR A 46 -8.73 6.99 -2.54
C THR A 46 -8.50 7.96 -1.39
N GLU A 47 -9.12 9.14 -1.43
CA GLU A 47 -9.03 10.10 -0.31
C GLU A 47 -9.50 9.48 1.01
N ALA A 48 -10.61 8.74 0.98
CA ALA A 48 -11.13 8.04 2.16
C ALA A 48 -10.12 7.02 2.73
N LEU A 49 -9.47 6.22 1.88
CA LEU A 49 -8.45 5.27 2.33
C LEU A 49 -7.21 6.00 2.88
N ALA A 50 -6.79 7.10 2.24
CA ALA A 50 -5.69 7.91 2.71
C ALA A 50 -5.96 8.46 4.12
N ASP A 51 -7.18 8.94 4.36
CA ASP A 51 -7.59 9.50 5.65
C ASP A 51 -7.69 8.43 6.74
N GLU A 52 -8.23 7.24 6.44
CA GLU A 52 -8.23 6.10 7.36
C GLU A 52 -6.79 5.71 7.75
N VAL A 53 -5.86 5.68 6.79
CA VAL A 53 -4.46 5.35 7.04
C VAL A 53 -3.76 6.45 7.86
N ARG A 54 -4.00 7.74 7.56
CA ARG A 54 -3.48 8.87 8.36
C ARG A 54 -3.99 8.83 9.79
N ALA A 55 -5.26 8.47 9.99
CA ALA A 55 -5.85 8.33 11.32
C ALA A 55 -5.18 7.22 12.15
N LEU A 56 -4.61 6.20 11.50
CA LEU A 56 -3.81 5.21 12.21
C LEU A 56 -2.47 5.78 12.67
N GLY A 57 -1.81 6.65 11.91
CA GLY A 57 -0.53 7.29 12.26
C GLY A 57 0.35 7.58 11.05
N SER A 58 1.56 8.09 11.29
CA SER A 58 2.49 8.46 10.22
C SER A 58 2.92 7.25 9.39
N VAL A 59 2.74 7.32 8.07
CA VAL A 59 3.24 6.31 7.14
C VAL A 59 4.72 6.54 6.89
N ARG A 60 5.56 5.61 7.34
CA ARG A 60 7.02 5.70 7.21
C ARG A 60 7.59 4.83 6.10
N TRP A 61 6.89 3.74 5.76
CA TRP A 61 7.35 2.79 4.75
C TRP A 61 6.24 2.40 3.79
N LEU A 62 6.54 2.49 2.49
CA LEU A 62 5.72 1.95 1.40
C LEU A 62 6.48 0.79 0.76
N VAL A 63 5.89 -0.40 0.72
CA VAL A 63 6.61 -1.60 0.27
C VAL A 63 5.88 -2.28 -0.85
N SER A 64 6.53 -2.34 -2.00
CA SER A 64 6.11 -3.16 -3.13
C SER A 64 6.75 -4.54 -3.00
N PRO A 65 5.99 -5.63 -2.76
CA PRO A 65 6.57 -6.97 -2.58
C PRO A 65 7.12 -7.61 -3.86
N ASN A 66 6.66 -7.18 -5.03
CA ASN A 66 7.11 -7.71 -6.31
C ASN A 66 6.94 -6.66 -7.44
N LYS A 67 7.32 -7.02 -8.66
CA LYS A 67 7.28 -6.11 -9.82
C LYS A 67 5.87 -5.79 -10.35
N ILE A 68 4.80 -6.26 -9.74
CA ILE A 68 3.40 -6.00 -10.11
C ILE A 68 2.79 -4.97 -9.15
N HIS A 69 3.22 -4.95 -7.89
CA HIS A 69 2.64 -4.10 -6.83
C HIS A 69 3.10 -2.64 -6.85
N HIS A 70 3.64 -2.17 -7.97
CA HIS A 70 4.04 -0.77 -8.16
C HIS A 70 2.96 0.06 -8.84
N LEU A 71 1.89 -0.57 -9.36
CA LEU A 71 0.83 0.11 -10.12
C LEU A 71 0.27 1.35 -9.42
N PHE A 72 0.04 1.25 -8.11
CA PHE A 72 -0.55 2.34 -7.33
C PHE A 72 0.47 3.13 -6.50
N LEU A 73 1.73 2.68 -6.47
CA LEU A 73 2.78 3.27 -5.63
C LEU A 73 3.02 4.78 -5.89
N PRO A 74 2.93 5.31 -7.13
CA PRO A 74 3.06 6.74 -7.37
C PRO A 74 2.05 7.60 -6.60
N GLY A 75 0.78 7.17 -6.53
CA GLY A 75 -0.26 7.90 -5.80
C GLY A 75 0.01 7.94 -4.29
N TRP A 76 0.53 6.83 -3.74
CA TRP A 76 0.96 6.75 -2.35
C TRP A 76 2.16 7.64 -2.05
N LEU A 77 3.17 7.64 -2.92
CA LEU A 77 4.34 8.51 -2.76
C LEU A 77 3.98 10.00 -2.80
N ALA A 78 3.02 10.38 -3.65
CA ALA A 78 2.51 11.74 -3.68
C ALA A 78 1.74 12.12 -2.40
N ALA A 79 0.93 11.20 -1.87
CA ALA A 79 0.12 11.44 -0.67
C ALA A 79 0.90 11.36 0.65
N PHE A 80 2.04 10.66 0.67
CA PHE A 80 2.90 10.42 1.83
C PHE A 80 4.37 10.69 1.47
N PRO A 81 4.77 11.95 1.23
CA PRO A 81 6.08 12.30 0.70
C PRO A 81 7.25 11.98 1.63
N ASP A 82 7.01 11.87 2.94
CA ASP A 82 8.03 11.51 3.94
C ASP A 82 8.27 9.99 4.05
N ALA A 83 7.45 9.18 3.37
CA ALA A 83 7.57 7.74 3.40
C ALA A 83 8.73 7.24 2.52
N THR A 84 9.50 6.29 3.03
CA THR A 84 10.53 5.60 2.26
C THR A 84 9.92 4.45 1.46
N ALA A 85 10.09 4.45 0.14
CA ALA A 85 9.69 3.33 -0.71
C ALA A 85 10.74 2.21 -0.70
N TRP A 86 10.29 0.98 -0.51
CA TRP A 86 11.08 -0.23 -0.71
C TRP A 86 10.47 -1.04 -1.86
N ALA A 87 11.35 -1.43 -2.78
CA ALA A 87 10.99 -2.14 -3.99
C ALA A 87 11.92 -3.33 -4.19
N PRO A 88 11.47 -4.39 -4.89
CA PRO A 88 12.34 -5.50 -5.21
C PRO A 88 13.45 -5.03 -6.18
N PRO A 89 14.62 -5.70 -6.16
CA PRO A 89 15.67 -5.44 -7.13
C PRO A 89 15.17 -5.45 -8.58
N GLY A 90 15.60 -4.46 -9.35
CA GLY A 90 15.25 -4.33 -10.78
C GLY A 90 13.80 -3.90 -11.06
N LEU A 91 13.10 -3.30 -10.09
CA LEU A 91 11.86 -2.55 -10.36
C LEU A 91 12.16 -1.14 -10.91
N ALA A 92 13.14 -0.45 -10.34
CA ALA A 92 13.52 0.91 -10.75
C ALA A 92 14.10 0.97 -12.18
N SER A 93 14.52 -0.17 -12.73
CA SER A 93 15.09 -0.31 -14.07
C SER A 93 14.10 -0.80 -15.12
N ARG A 94 12.80 -0.80 -14.80
CA ARG A 94 11.72 -1.30 -15.67
C ARG A 94 11.02 -0.16 -16.40
#